data_AF-A0A955TE01-F1
#
_entry.id   AF-A0A955TE01-F1
#
_cell.length_a   1.000
_cell.length_b   1.000
_cell.length_c   1.000
_cell.angle_alpha   90.00
_cell.angle_beta   90.00
_cell.angle_gamma   90.00
#
_symmetry.space_group_name_H-M   'P 1'
#
loop_
_entity.id
_entity.type
_entity.pdbx_description
1 polymer ?
#
loop_
_entity_poly.entity_id
_entity_poly.type
_entity_poly.pdbx_seq_one_letter_code
_entity_poly.pdbx_strand_id
1 'polypeptide(L)' 'MRAVRPDISERTACRLLQVSRSALHRSTKGKRAHATLSETLVAKLEPLIQAYPTYGYRRLWALLRFREG' A
#
# COMPACT_ATOMS: atom_id res chain seq x y z
N MET A 1 18.63 -6.95 2.82
CA MET A 1 18.08 -8.32 2.79
C MET A 1 17.62 -8.69 4.20
N ARG A 2 16.37 -9.16 4.38
CA ARG A 2 15.84 -9.59 5.68
C ARG A 2 16.27 -11.03 5.90
N ALA A 3 17.31 -11.26 6.72
CA ALA A 3 17.69 -12.60 7.13
C ALA A 3 16.58 -13.15 8.04
N VAL A 4 15.68 -13.95 7.47
CA VAL A 4 14.68 -14.68 8.24
C VAL A 4 15.41 -15.88 8.85
N ARG A 5 15.70 -15.81 10.17
CA ARG A 5 16.15 -17.01 10.89
C ARG A 5 14.89 -17.83 11.22
N PRO A 6 14.72 -19.03 10.64
CA PRO A 6 13.51 -19.84 10.85
C PRO A 6 13.35 -20.26 12.33
N ASP A 7 14.46 -20.28 13.08
CA ASP A 7 14.49 -20.75 14.48
C ASP A 7 13.99 -19.71 15.50
N ILE A 8 13.81 -18.44 15.10
CA ILE A 8 13.52 -17.36 16.03
C ILE A 8 12.25 -16.62 15.61
N SER A 9 11.25 -16.63 16.50
CA SER A 9 10.03 -15.85 16.30
C SER A 9 10.34 -14.34 16.30
N GLU A 10 9.57 -13.56 15.54
CA GLU A 10 9.68 -12.10 15.50
C GLU A 10 9.63 -11.48 16.92
N ARG A 11 8.81 -12.04 17.81
CA ARG A 11 8.67 -11.59 19.20
C ARG A 11 9.97 -11.80 19.99
N THR A 12 10.61 -12.96 19.82
CA THR A 12 11.89 -13.29 20.46
C THR A 12 12.98 -12.36 19.95
N ALA A 13 13.03 -12.13 18.64
CA ALA A 13 13.99 -11.19 18.03
C ALA A 13 13.82 -9.76 18.57
N CYS A 14 12.59 -9.24 18.62
CA CYS A 14 12.32 -7.91 19.19
C CYS A 14 12.74 -7.79 20.66
N ARG A 15 12.50 -8.84 21.47
CA ARG A 15 12.92 -8.86 22.88
C ARG A 15 14.44 -8.88 23.03
N LEU A 16 15.13 -9.73 22.27
CA LEU A 16 16.60 -9.83 22.32
C LEU A 16 17.28 -8.53 21.88
N LEU A 17 16.76 -7.89 20.84
CA LEU A 17 17.28 -6.63 20.31
C LEU A 17 16.79 -5.40 21.11
N GLN A 18 15.92 -5.60 22.12
CA GLN A 18 15.31 -4.52 22.90
C GLN A 18 14.62 -3.45 22.04
N VAL A 19 14.06 -3.86 20.90
CA VAL A 19 13.32 -2.99 19.98
C VAL A 19 11.84 -3.29 20.08
N SER A 20 11.01 -2.24 20.13
CA SER A 20 9.56 -2.42 20.09
C SER A 20 9.12 -3.05 18.76
N ARG A 21 8.17 -3.99 18.84
CA ARG A 21 7.61 -4.63 17.64
C ARG A 21 7.04 -3.60 16.64
N SER A 22 6.47 -2.52 17.16
CA SER A 22 5.94 -1.41 16.37
C SER A 22 7.03 -0.66 15.59
N ALA A 23 8.23 -0.49 16.16
CA ALA A 23 9.36 0.12 15.46
C ALA A 23 9.85 -0.76 14.30
N LEU A 24 9.88 -2.09 14.48
CA LEU A 24 10.21 -3.02 13.41
C LEU A 24 9.19 -2.92 12.25
N HIS A 25 7.89 -2.95 12.56
CA HIS A 25 6.85 -2.82 11.53
C HIS A 25 6.86 -1.44 10.85
N ARG A 26 7.15 -0.36 11.58
CA ARG A 26 7.28 0.99 11.00
C ARG A 26 8.43 1.07 10.01
N SER A 27 9.56 0.43 10.31
CA SER A 27 10.70 0.32 9.38
C SER A 27 10.34 -0.47 8.11
N THR A 28 9.58 -1.57 8.25
CA THR A 28 9.13 -2.36 7.08
C THR A 28 8.05 -1.68 6.25
N LYS A 29 7.22 -0.81 6.86
CA LYS A 29 6.42 0.19 6.15
C LYS A 29 7.32 1.34 5.68
N GLY A 30 8.48 0.99 5.11
CA GLY A 30 9.37 1.93 4.46
C GLY A 30 8.54 2.82 3.57
N LYS A 31 8.83 4.13 3.64
CA LYS A 31 8.14 5.24 2.98
C LYS A 31 7.30 4.70 1.84
N ARG A 32 5.98 4.51 2.05
CA ARG A 32 5.08 4.35 0.92
C ARG A 32 5.40 5.57 0.09
N ALA A 33 6.08 5.38 -1.03
CA ALA A 33 6.27 6.45 -1.98
C ALA A 33 4.87 7.01 -2.11
N HIS A 34 4.69 8.29 -1.75
CA HIS A 34 3.55 9.01 -2.26
C HIS A 34 3.71 8.82 -3.75
N ALA A 35 2.96 7.87 -4.31
CA ALA A 35 2.95 7.67 -5.74
C ALA A 35 2.47 9.02 -6.22
N THR A 36 3.42 9.80 -6.75
CA THR A 36 3.12 10.94 -7.60
C THR A 36 2.04 10.41 -8.51
N LEU A 37 0.82 10.92 -8.34
CA LEU A 37 -0.36 10.47 -9.07
C LEU A 37 0.07 10.36 -10.52
N SER A 38 0.17 9.12 -11.01
CA SER A 38 0.74 8.93 -12.34
C SER A 38 -0.22 9.60 -13.31
N GLU A 39 0.30 10.42 -14.21
CA GLU A 39 -0.51 11.12 -15.22
C GLU A 39 -1.41 10.14 -15.98
N THR A 40 -0.94 8.89 -16.13
CA THR A 40 -1.69 7.76 -16.68
C THR A 40 -2.94 7.38 -15.89
N LEU A 41 -2.92 7.48 -14.57
CA LEU A 41 -4.06 7.15 -13.71
C LEU A 41 -5.06 8.30 -13.72
N VAL A 42 -4.58 9.55 -13.72
CA VAL A 42 -5.41 10.74 -13.88
C VAL A 42 -6.15 10.72 -15.22
N ALA A 43 -5.46 10.44 -16.31
CA ALA A 43 -6.05 10.34 -17.66
C ALA A 43 -7.12 9.24 -17.77
N LYS A 44 -7.04 8.18 -16.96
CA LYS A 44 -8.06 7.12 -16.90
C LYS A 44 -9.23 7.47 -15.99
N LEU A 45 -8.98 8.26 -14.94
CA LEU A 45 -9.99 8.68 -13.98
C LEU A 45 -10.93 9.76 -14.56
N GLU A 46 -10.39 10.70 -15.32
CA GLU A 46 -11.15 11.80 -15.93
C GLU A 46 -12.37 11.34 -16.75
N PRO A 47 -12.25 10.41 -17.72
CA PRO A 47 -13.43 9.93 -18.45
C PRO A 47 -14.41 9.15 -17.58
N LEU A 48 -13.94 8.50 -16.50
CA LEU A 48 -14.83 7.79 -15.57
C LEU A 48 -15.64 8.74 -14.69
N ILE A 49 -15.05 9.87 -14.28
CA ILE A 49 -15.78 10.92 -13.55
C ILE A 49 -16.85 11.54 -14.44
N GLN A 50 -16.52 11.82 -15.70
CA GLN A 50 -17.49 12.37 -16.67
C GLN A 50 -18.62 11.39 -16.97
N ALA A 51 -18.31 10.09 -17.12
CA ALA A 51 -19.32 9.07 -17.37
C ALA A 51 -20.21 8.77 -16.14
N TYR A 52 -19.67 8.93 -14.93
CA TYR A 52 -20.36 8.58 -13.68
C TYR A 52 -20.23 9.68 -12.60
N PRO A 53 -20.89 10.84 -12.78
CA PRO A 53 -20.73 11.99 -11.87
C PRO A 53 -21.26 11.75 -10.45
N THR A 54 -22.18 10.79 -10.27
CA THR A 54 -22.71 10.42 -8.94
C THR A 54 -21.86 9.39 -8.21
N TYR A 55 -20.84 8.82 -8.87
CA TYR A 55 -20.02 7.77 -8.29
C TYR A 55 -18.91 8.37 -7.43
N GLY A 56 -18.94 8.07 -6.13
CA GLY A 56 -17.85 8.40 -5.24
C GLY A 56 -16.58 7.62 -5.57
N TYR A 57 -15.44 8.10 -5.06
CA TYR A 57 -14.09 7.56 -5.34
C TYR A 57 -13.97 6.03 -5.19
N ARG A 58 -14.69 5.41 -4.23
CA ARG A 58 -14.65 3.95 -4.03
C ARG A 58 -15.23 3.18 -5.21
N ARG A 59 -16.33 3.67 -5.80
CA ARG A 59 -16.97 3.03 -6.97
C ARG A 59 -16.12 3.24 -8.22
N LEU A 60 -15.58 4.45 -8.42
CA LEU A 60 -14.65 4.73 -9.50
C LEU A 60 -13.40 3.84 -9.43
N TRP A 61 -12.84 3.65 -8.23
CA TRP A 61 -11.70 2.75 -8.03
C TRP A 61 -12.01 1.28 -8.31
N ALA A 62 -13.23 0.82 -7.97
CA ALA A 62 -13.67 -0.52 -8.34
C ALA A 62 -13.74 -0.68 -9.87
N LEU A 63 -14.30 0.30 -10.58
CA LEU A 63 -14.36 0.28 -12.05
C LEU A 63 -12.97 0.26 -12.69
N LEU A 64 -12.03 1.06 -12.17
CA LEU A 64 -10.62 1.00 -12.57
C LEU A 64 -10.04 -0.39 -12.37
N ARG A 65 -10.22 -0.98 -11.19
CA ARG A 65 -9.66 -2.29 -10.84
C ARG A 65 -10.25 -3.44 -11.67
N PHE A 66 -11.54 -3.39 -12.03
CA PHE A 66 -12.16 -4.43 -12.84
C PHE A 66 -11.87 -4.29 -14.34
N ARG A 67 -11.54 -3.10 -14.83
CA ARG A 67 -11.16 -2.87 -16.24
C ARG A 67 -9.68 -3.16 -16.53
N GLU A 68 -8.80 -3.04 -15.53
CA GLU A 68 -7.35 -3.20 -15.67
C GLU A 68 -6.82 -4.57 -15.19
N GLY A 69 -7.68 -5.60 -15.17
CA GLY A 69 -7.40 -6.95 -14.64
C GLY A 69 -5.97 -7.45 -14.80
#